data_AF-A0AAV7YYL7-F1
#
_entry.id   AF-A0AAV7YYL7-F1
#
_cell.length_a   1.000
_cell.length_b   1.000
_cell.length_c   1.000
_cell.angle_alpha   90.00
_cell.angle_beta   90.00
_cell.angle_gamma   90.00
#
_symmetry.space_group_name_H-M   'P 1'
#
loop_
_entity.id
_entity.type
_entity.pdbx_description
1 polymer ?
#
loop_
_entity_poly.entity_id
_entity_poly.type
_entity_poly.pdbx_seq_one_letter_code
_entity_poly.pdbx_strand_id
1 'polypeptide(L)'
;MAAICGINQCRFDKDYFASSVLDTPTILQASFYENTTPVYWNLKLNKIARAHTQVMAEDDCFTTSECSDGSSSTRYNNENYVYESLGENIDCMHPYTSSYSYVRNLVCEDVEYNSCIADSVLTDIEDRNNTMDSAFQEVGIGLAGDSKSTCKNYYTESYGERSDFSYPSHPVVSGAHFDDQNNFFFILTYFEHLSPTAIP
;
A
#
# COMPACT_ATOMS: atom_id res chain seq x y z
N MET A 1 8.03 -4.16 4.07
CA MET A 1 8.62 -4.73 2.83
C MET A 1 7.79 -5.88 2.26
N ALA A 2 7.36 -6.86 3.07
CA ALA A 2 6.37 -7.86 2.63
C ALA A 2 5.04 -7.23 2.17
N ALA A 3 4.62 -6.12 2.79
CA ALA A 3 3.43 -5.37 2.37
C ALA A 3 3.49 -4.88 0.91
N ILE A 4 4.66 -4.39 0.44
CA ILE A 4 4.82 -3.93 -0.95
C ILE A 4 4.64 -5.07 -1.95
N CYS A 5 5.02 -6.30 -1.58
CA CYS A 5 4.79 -7.46 -2.43
C CYS A 5 3.28 -7.73 -2.59
N GLY A 6 2.51 -7.56 -1.50
CA GLY A 6 1.04 -7.67 -1.53
C GLY A 6 0.38 -6.56 -2.33
N ILE A 7 0.79 -5.30 -2.13
CA ILE A 7 0.34 -4.14 -2.93
C ILE A 7 0.58 -4.39 -4.43
N ASN A 8 1.80 -4.78 -4.78
CA ASN A 8 2.15 -5.03 -6.17
C ASN A 8 1.33 -6.17 -6.76
N GLN A 9 1.14 -7.28 -6.03
CA GLN A 9 0.29 -8.37 -6.49
C GLN A 9 -1.16 -7.93 -6.72
N CYS A 10 -1.71 -7.09 -5.84
CA CYS A 10 -3.02 -6.45 -6.02
C CYS A 10 -3.07 -5.64 -7.33
N ARG A 11 -2.01 -4.90 -7.65
CA ARG A 11 -1.93 -4.02 -8.83
C ARG A 11 -1.84 -4.77 -10.16
N PHE A 12 -0.88 -5.70 -10.30
CA PHE A 12 -0.59 -6.31 -11.61
C PHE A 12 -1.35 -7.62 -11.88
N ASP A 13 -1.85 -8.30 -10.83
CA ASP A 13 -2.61 -9.55 -10.93
C ASP A 13 -3.81 -9.54 -9.98
N LYS A 14 -4.66 -8.51 -10.15
CA LYS A 14 -5.77 -8.20 -9.26
C LYS A 14 -6.79 -9.34 -9.14
N ASP A 15 -6.98 -10.10 -10.22
CA ASP A 15 -7.94 -11.21 -10.26
C ASP A 15 -7.44 -12.39 -9.42
N TYR A 16 -6.14 -12.73 -9.51
CA TYR A 16 -5.52 -13.71 -8.62
C TYR A 16 -5.53 -13.21 -7.18
N PHE A 17 -5.20 -11.94 -6.95
CA PHE A 17 -5.18 -11.36 -5.61
C PHE A 17 -6.57 -11.44 -4.95
N ALA A 18 -7.62 -10.98 -5.62
CA ALA A 18 -8.98 -11.04 -5.11
C ALA A 18 -9.46 -12.49 -4.83
N SER A 19 -9.25 -13.40 -5.79
CA SER A 19 -9.80 -14.76 -5.71
C SER A 19 -8.98 -15.73 -4.86
N SER A 20 -7.65 -15.65 -4.94
CA SER A 20 -6.74 -16.66 -4.40
C SER A 20 -5.99 -16.18 -3.16
N VAL A 21 -5.81 -14.87 -2.99
CA VAL A 21 -5.17 -14.28 -1.80
C VAL A 21 -6.23 -13.85 -0.79
N LEU A 22 -7.29 -13.17 -1.24
CA LEU A 22 -8.33 -12.63 -0.37
C LEU A 22 -9.61 -13.46 -0.29
N ASP A 23 -9.80 -14.45 -1.16
CA ASP A 23 -11.02 -15.26 -1.27
C ASP A 23 -12.30 -14.41 -1.36
N THR A 24 -12.24 -13.28 -2.08
CA THR A 24 -13.33 -12.31 -2.17
C THR A 24 -13.52 -11.83 -3.62
N PRO A 25 -14.31 -12.52 -4.46
CA PRO A 25 -14.44 -12.21 -5.89
C PRO A 25 -15.30 -10.96 -6.19
N THR A 26 -15.81 -10.29 -5.16
CA THR A 26 -16.66 -9.09 -5.27
C THR A 26 -15.88 -7.78 -5.27
N ILE A 27 -14.55 -7.86 -5.19
CA ILE A 27 -13.66 -6.71 -5.20
C ILE A 27 -12.65 -6.81 -6.36
N LEU A 28 -12.02 -5.68 -6.70
CA LEU A 28 -11.06 -5.58 -7.80
C LEU A 28 -11.64 -6.03 -9.15
N GLN A 29 -12.95 -5.89 -9.33
CA GLN A 29 -13.67 -6.30 -10.54
C GLN A 29 -13.21 -5.47 -11.75
N ALA A 30 -13.14 -6.12 -12.91
CA ALA A 30 -12.67 -5.49 -14.14
C ALA A 30 -13.49 -4.27 -14.61
N SER A 31 -14.73 -4.12 -14.13
CA SER A 31 -15.57 -2.94 -14.40
C SER A 31 -15.17 -1.70 -13.59
N PHE A 32 -14.36 -1.86 -12.55
CA PHE A 32 -13.91 -0.77 -11.65
C PHE A 32 -12.40 -0.55 -11.72
N TYR A 33 -11.62 -1.62 -11.88
CA TYR A 33 -10.17 -1.55 -11.88
C TYR A 33 -9.58 -2.30 -13.08
N GLU A 34 -8.58 -1.68 -13.71
CA GLU A 34 -7.68 -2.35 -14.66
C GLU A 34 -6.41 -2.80 -13.93
N ASN A 35 -5.71 -3.80 -14.47
CA ASN A 35 -4.37 -4.11 -13.98
C ASN A 35 -3.46 -2.91 -14.22
N THR A 36 -2.70 -2.53 -13.21
CA THR A 36 -1.81 -1.36 -13.26
C THR A 36 -0.37 -1.74 -12.98
N THR A 37 0.55 -0.84 -13.34
CA THR A 37 1.97 -1.05 -13.10
C THR A 37 2.27 -1.14 -11.60
N PRO A 38 3.21 -2.00 -11.18
CA PRO A 38 3.61 -2.07 -9.78
C PRO A 38 4.31 -0.78 -9.33
N VAL A 39 4.28 -0.52 -8.02
CA VAL A 39 4.97 0.60 -7.38
C VAL A 39 6.37 0.21 -6.89
N TYR A 40 7.29 1.17 -6.98
CA TYR A 40 8.64 1.11 -6.45
C TYR A 40 8.71 1.55 -5.01
N TRP A 41 9.56 0.90 -4.20
CA TRP A 41 9.91 1.49 -2.92
C TRP A 41 10.72 2.79 -3.11
N ASN A 42 10.28 3.87 -2.46
CA ASN A 42 11.00 5.13 -2.43
C ASN A 42 11.39 5.51 -1.00
N LEU A 43 12.66 5.85 -0.78
CA LEU A 43 13.19 6.19 0.54
C LEU A 43 12.54 7.44 1.15
N LYS A 44 12.27 8.48 0.35
CA LYS A 44 11.66 9.73 0.84
C LYS A 44 10.23 9.47 1.26
N LEU A 45 9.43 8.79 0.42
CA LEU A 45 8.08 8.36 0.80
C LEU A 45 8.10 7.47 2.05
N ASN A 46 9.10 6.60 2.19
CA ASN A 46 9.21 5.74 3.38
C ASN A 46 9.47 6.56 4.65
N LYS A 47 10.30 7.60 4.59
CA LYS A 47 10.52 8.51 5.70
C LYS A 47 9.26 9.30 6.05
N ILE A 48 8.54 9.80 5.05
CA ILE A 48 7.26 10.50 5.22
C ILE A 48 6.27 9.60 5.95
N ALA A 49 6.02 8.41 5.42
CA ALA A 49 5.10 7.44 6.00
C ALA A 49 5.50 7.12 7.45
N ARG A 50 6.77 6.78 7.71
CA ARG A 50 7.24 6.45 9.07
C ARG A 50 7.11 7.60 10.05
N ALA A 51 7.42 8.83 9.64
CA ALA A 51 7.28 10.01 10.49
C ALA A 51 5.81 10.23 10.84
N HIS A 52 4.92 10.15 9.85
CA HIS A 52 3.49 10.34 10.06
C HIS A 52 2.89 9.26 10.96
N THR A 53 3.23 7.99 10.70
CA THR A 53 2.78 6.88 11.55
C THR A 53 3.25 7.03 13.01
N GLN A 54 4.49 7.51 13.22
CA GLN A 54 5.01 7.76 14.57
C GLN A 54 4.20 8.85 15.28
N VAL A 55 3.88 9.94 14.58
CA VAL A 55 3.09 11.04 15.14
C VAL A 55 1.66 10.58 15.44
N MET A 56 1.03 9.81 14.56
CA MET A 56 -0.27 9.19 14.83
C MET A 56 -0.26 8.34 16.11
N ALA A 57 0.81 7.58 16.32
CA ALA A 57 0.98 6.77 17.52
C ALA A 57 1.19 7.61 18.80
N GLU A 58 1.97 8.69 18.74
CA GLU A 58 2.31 9.54 19.88
C GLU A 58 1.17 10.49 20.28
N ASP A 59 0.49 11.08 19.30
CA ASP A 59 -0.59 12.05 19.49
C ASP A 59 -1.95 11.40 19.71
N ASP A 60 -2.06 10.08 19.48
CA ASP A 60 -3.31 9.34 19.44
C ASP A 60 -4.33 9.94 18.45
N CYS A 61 -3.85 10.22 17.24
CA CYS A 61 -4.65 10.75 16.13
C CYS A 61 -4.71 9.74 14.97
N PHE A 62 -5.81 9.75 14.23
CA PHE A 62 -6.00 8.89 13.05
C PHE A 62 -6.60 9.71 11.90
N THR A 63 -5.74 10.28 11.05
CA THR A 63 -6.16 11.10 9.91
C THR A 63 -5.04 11.23 8.89
N THR A 64 -5.39 11.27 7.60
CA THR A 64 -4.45 11.58 6.51
C THR A 64 -4.09 13.06 6.42
N SER A 65 -4.90 13.91 7.04
CA SER A 65 -4.82 15.37 6.93
C SER A 65 -3.75 15.96 7.85
N GLU A 66 -4.08 16.25 9.10
CA GLU A 66 -3.19 16.93 10.05
C GLU A 66 -3.20 16.27 11.44
N CYS A 67 -2.02 15.87 11.90
CA CYS A 67 -1.68 15.71 13.31
C CYS A 67 -0.66 16.79 13.72
N SER A 68 0.15 16.60 14.77
CA SER A 68 1.17 17.61 15.14
C SER A 68 2.31 17.76 14.14
N ASP A 69 2.41 16.87 13.14
CA ASP A 69 3.36 16.93 12.03
C ASP A 69 2.89 17.78 10.84
N GLY A 70 1.68 18.35 10.93
CA GLY A 70 1.08 19.21 9.92
C GLY A 70 0.50 18.45 8.73
N SER A 71 0.09 19.19 7.70
CA SER A 71 -0.57 18.62 6.50
C SER A 71 0.30 17.60 5.76
N SER A 72 -0.33 16.70 5.00
CA SER A 72 0.38 15.77 4.11
C SER A 72 1.34 16.54 3.20
N SER A 73 0.90 17.65 2.58
CA SER A 73 1.76 18.49 1.74
C SER A 73 3.01 19.01 2.47
N THR A 74 2.89 19.36 3.75
CA THR A 74 4.01 19.77 4.61
C THR A 74 5.01 18.63 4.77
N ARG A 75 4.52 17.40 5.00
CA ARG A 75 5.37 16.21 5.15
C ARG A 75 6.16 15.92 3.87
N TYR A 76 5.50 15.98 2.70
CA TYR A 76 6.17 15.79 1.41
C TYR A 76 7.23 16.87 1.12
N ASN A 77 6.93 18.14 1.43
CA ASN A 77 7.85 19.25 1.26
C ASN A 77 9.08 19.13 2.18
N ASN A 78 8.90 18.71 3.44
CA ASN A 78 9.98 18.55 4.40
C ASN A 78 11.03 17.51 3.95
N GLU A 79 10.59 16.43 3.31
CA GLU A 79 11.50 15.42 2.75
C GLU A 79 11.99 15.77 1.33
N ASN A 80 11.63 16.95 0.81
CA ASN A 80 11.96 17.43 -0.53
C ASN A 80 11.58 16.39 -1.60
N TYR A 81 10.41 15.76 -1.46
CA TYR A 81 9.87 14.86 -2.48
C TYR A 81 9.23 15.72 -3.58
N VAL A 82 9.73 15.59 -4.82
CA VAL A 82 9.14 16.24 -6.00
C VAL A 82 8.01 15.33 -6.49
N TYR A 83 6.80 15.85 -6.73
CA TYR A 83 5.66 15.02 -7.09
C TYR A 83 4.76 15.63 -8.17
N GLU A 84 4.14 14.80 -8.99
CA GLU A 84 2.97 15.15 -9.82
C GLU A 84 1.66 14.66 -9.20
N SER A 85 1.70 13.52 -8.52
CA SER A 85 0.57 12.91 -7.83
C SER A 85 1.00 12.40 -6.45
N LEU A 86 0.05 12.42 -5.51
CA LEU A 86 0.22 11.95 -4.13
C LEU A 86 -1.04 11.18 -3.70
N GLY A 87 -0.83 10.17 -2.88
CA GLY A 87 -1.89 9.43 -2.20
C GLY A 87 -1.41 9.00 -0.82
N GLU A 88 -2.34 8.76 0.09
CA GLU A 88 -2.01 8.25 1.41
C GLU A 88 -3.11 7.30 1.89
N ASN A 89 -2.70 6.11 2.31
CA ASN A 89 -3.57 5.17 3.00
C ASN A 89 -3.11 5.09 4.46
N ILE A 90 -4.03 5.02 5.40
CA ILE A 90 -3.72 4.82 6.82
C ILE A 90 -4.58 3.72 7.40
N ASP A 91 -3.98 2.90 8.27
CA ASP A 91 -4.72 1.87 8.99
C ASP A 91 -4.44 1.93 10.49
N CYS A 92 -5.49 1.69 11.26
CA CYS A 92 -5.53 1.65 12.71
C CYS A 92 -5.84 0.22 13.12
N MET A 93 -4.82 -0.51 13.60
CA MET A 93 -4.96 -1.95 13.76
C MET A 93 -4.61 -2.43 15.16
N HIS A 94 -5.65 -2.90 15.85
CA HIS A 94 -5.55 -3.62 17.11
C HIS A 94 -5.28 -5.12 16.86
N PRO A 95 -4.36 -5.73 17.62
CA PRO A 95 -3.10 -6.26 17.10
C PRO A 95 -3.25 -7.30 15.99
N TYR A 96 -2.92 -6.95 14.74
CA TYR A 96 -2.56 -7.97 13.74
C TYR A 96 -1.08 -8.20 13.70
N THR A 97 -0.76 -9.45 13.42
CA THR A 97 0.56 -10.01 13.60
C THR A 97 1.27 -10.24 12.27
N SER A 98 0.69 -9.79 11.15
CA SER A 98 1.26 -10.05 9.81
C SER A 98 1.03 -8.92 8.80
N SER A 99 1.95 -8.82 7.84
CA SER A 99 1.81 -7.94 6.67
C SER A 99 0.63 -8.31 5.77
N TYR A 100 0.18 -9.58 5.82
CA TYR A 100 -1.00 -10.03 5.08
C TYR A 100 -2.26 -9.37 5.62
N SER A 101 -2.46 -9.39 6.94
CA SER A 101 -3.63 -8.76 7.58
C SER A 101 -3.71 -7.27 7.26
N TYR A 102 -2.57 -6.60 7.22
CA TYR A 102 -2.45 -5.20 6.84
C TYR A 102 -2.89 -4.93 5.40
N VAL A 103 -2.27 -5.59 4.41
CA VAL A 103 -2.64 -5.38 3.01
C VAL A 103 -4.09 -5.83 2.76
N ARG A 104 -4.54 -6.90 3.43
CA ARG A 104 -5.95 -7.32 3.37
C ARG A 104 -6.87 -6.20 3.83
N ASN A 105 -6.61 -5.55 4.96
CA ASN A 105 -7.54 -4.54 5.47
C ASN A 105 -7.60 -3.31 4.59
N LEU A 106 -6.45 -2.79 4.12
CA LEU A 106 -6.43 -1.66 3.19
C LEU A 106 -7.14 -1.97 1.88
N VAL A 107 -6.96 -3.19 1.35
CA VAL A 107 -7.65 -3.57 0.12
C VAL A 107 -9.12 -3.88 0.39
N CYS A 108 -9.47 -4.52 1.50
CA CYS A 108 -10.85 -4.92 1.78
C CYS A 108 -11.72 -3.81 2.35
N GLU A 109 -11.12 -2.79 2.94
CA GLU A 109 -11.80 -1.64 3.56
C GLU A 109 -12.80 -2.11 4.63
N ASP A 110 -12.44 -3.17 5.35
CA ASP A 110 -13.35 -3.91 6.23
C ASP A 110 -13.22 -3.43 7.69
N VAL A 111 -14.31 -2.87 8.22
CA VAL A 111 -14.43 -2.48 9.64
C VAL A 111 -14.82 -3.64 10.56
N GLU A 112 -15.39 -4.72 10.02
CA GLU A 112 -15.92 -5.87 10.75
C GLU A 112 -15.44 -7.17 10.11
N TYR A 113 -14.17 -7.50 10.36
CA TYR A 113 -13.51 -8.75 9.98
C TYR A 113 -14.41 -9.85 9.46
N ASN A 114 -14.40 -10.03 8.14
CA ASN A 114 -14.65 -11.25 7.35
C ASN A 114 -15.33 -10.93 6.00
N SER A 115 -15.50 -9.66 5.63
CA SER A 115 -16.07 -9.29 4.34
C SER A 115 -15.48 -8.01 3.78
N CYS A 116 -15.02 -8.03 2.53
CA CYS A 116 -14.52 -6.82 1.89
C CYS A 116 -15.69 -5.98 1.37
N ILE A 117 -15.60 -4.65 1.51
CA ILE A 117 -16.56 -3.73 0.91
C ILE A 117 -16.53 -3.91 -0.60
N ALA A 118 -17.70 -4.14 -1.23
CA ALA A 118 -17.79 -4.34 -2.67
C ALA A 118 -17.42 -3.08 -3.46
N ASP A 119 -16.83 -3.22 -4.65
CA ASP A 119 -16.36 -2.09 -5.47
C ASP A 119 -17.48 -1.10 -5.84
N SER A 120 -18.74 -1.53 -5.80
CA SER A 120 -19.89 -0.66 -6.06
C SER A 120 -20.16 0.39 -4.97
N VAL A 121 -19.51 0.28 -3.80
CA VAL A 121 -19.69 1.19 -2.65
C VAL A 121 -18.56 2.23 -2.66
N LEU A 122 -18.62 3.14 -3.63
CA LEU A 122 -17.51 4.05 -3.98
C LEU A 122 -17.07 5.02 -2.87
N THR A 123 -17.89 5.26 -1.85
CA THR A 123 -17.57 6.22 -0.77
C THR A 123 -16.63 5.66 0.28
N ASP A 124 -16.50 4.33 0.35
CA ASP A 124 -15.85 3.64 1.48
C ASP A 124 -14.71 2.73 0.97
N ILE A 125 -14.09 3.06 -0.16
CA ILE A 125 -13.02 2.28 -0.80
C ILE A 125 -11.81 3.12 -1.24
N GLU A 126 -11.53 4.21 -0.51
CA GLU A 126 -10.47 5.17 -0.82
C GLU A 126 -9.06 4.53 -0.82
N ASP A 127 -8.73 3.70 0.16
CA ASP A 127 -7.46 2.99 0.26
C ASP A 127 -7.27 2.00 -0.88
N ARG A 128 -8.34 1.28 -1.26
CA ARG A 128 -8.32 0.40 -2.45
C ARG A 128 -8.12 1.20 -3.73
N ASN A 129 -8.78 2.34 -3.86
CA ASN A 129 -8.63 3.22 -5.01
C ASN A 129 -7.19 3.72 -5.14
N ASN A 130 -6.59 4.19 -4.05
CA ASN A 130 -5.18 4.59 -4.02
C ASN A 130 -4.27 3.41 -4.38
N THR A 131 -4.53 2.23 -3.80
CA THR A 131 -3.75 1.01 -4.09
C THR A 131 -3.76 0.66 -5.57
N MET A 132 -4.87 0.90 -6.28
CA MET A 132 -5.03 0.59 -7.71
C MET A 132 -4.80 1.79 -8.64
N ASP A 133 -4.50 2.98 -8.12
CA ASP A 133 -4.35 4.18 -8.95
C ASP A 133 -3.08 4.07 -9.81
N SER A 134 -3.27 4.10 -11.13
CA SER A 134 -2.20 4.08 -12.13
C SER A 134 -1.31 5.33 -12.14
N ALA A 135 -1.76 6.44 -11.53
CA ALA A 135 -0.94 7.63 -11.37
C ALA A 135 0.24 7.37 -10.43
N PHE A 136 0.10 6.49 -9.44
CA PHE A 136 1.18 6.21 -8.49
C PHE A 136 2.18 5.21 -9.04
N GLN A 137 3.46 5.55 -8.91
CA GLN A 137 4.58 4.71 -9.34
C GLN A 137 5.55 4.39 -8.20
N GLU A 138 5.46 5.10 -7.08
CA GLU A 138 6.30 4.90 -5.91
C GLU A 138 5.45 4.77 -4.64
N VAL A 139 5.97 4.04 -3.66
CA VAL A 139 5.36 3.87 -2.34
C VAL A 139 6.40 3.87 -1.22
N GLY A 140 6.02 4.44 -0.09
CA GLY A 140 6.68 4.30 1.21
C GLY A 140 5.71 3.71 2.23
N ILE A 141 6.22 2.93 3.19
CA ILE A 141 5.39 2.31 4.22
C ILE A 141 5.96 2.61 5.60
N GLY A 142 5.09 3.08 6.50
CA GLY A 142 5.34 3.33 7.91
C GLY A 142 4.60 2.35 8.80
N LEU A 143 5.24 1.98 9.91
CA LEU A 143 4.66 1.23 11.01
C LEU A 143 5.22 1.79 12.31
N ALA A 144 4.34 2.18 13.22
CA ALA A 144 4.69 2.58 14.58
C ALA A 144 3.58 2.14 15.54
N GLY A 145 3.92 2.03 16.82
CA GLY A 145 2.93 1.67 17.82
C GLY A 145 3.22 2.31 19.17
N ASP A 146 2.14 2.64 19.87
CA ASP A 146 2.16 3.05 21.26
C ASP A 146 1.09 2.25 22.02
N SER A 147 1.52 1.47 23.01
CA SER A 147 0.64 0.71 23.92
C SER A 147 -0.46 1.54 24.60
N LYS A 148 -0.30 2.87 24.69
CA LYS A 148 -1.26 3.79 25.29
C LYS A 148 -2.25 4.36 24.29
N SER A 149 -1.88 4.47 23.01
CA SER A 149 -2.76 4.94 21.93
C SER A 149 -3.98 4.04 21.74
N THR A 150 -5.02 4.58 21.13
CA THR A 150 -6.27 3.90 20.76
C THR A 150 -6.01 2.74 19.81
N CYS A 151 -5.20 2.92 18.76
CA CYS A 151 -4.96 1.88 17.76
C CYS A 151 -3.91 0.84 18.16
N LYS A 152 -3.02 1.16 19.12
CA LYS A 152 -1.80 0.41 19.49
C LYS A 152 -0.76 0.32 18.40
N ASN A 153 -1.17 0.03 17.17
CA ASN A 153 -0.33 0.05 15.97
C ASN A 153 -1.03 0.89 14.90
N TYR A 154 -0.24 1.74 14.27
CA TYR A 154 -0.62 2.55 13.13
C TYR A 154 0.20 2.11 11.94
N TYR A 155 -0.40 2.24 10.75
CA TYR A 155 0.26 2.00 9.49
C TYR A 155 -0.02 3.15 8.52
N THR A 156 0.93 3.44 7.65
CA THR A 156 0.77 4.45 6.59
C THR A 156 1.40 3.95 5.30
N GLU A 157 0.68 4.04 4.18
CA GLU A 157 1.25 3.98 2.82
C GLU A 157 1.26 5.38 2.26
N SER A 158 2.43 5.90 1.92
CA SER A 158 2.57 7.17 1.20
C SER A 158 2.89 6.86 -0.25
N TYR A 159 1.99 7.21 -1.16
CA TYR A 159 2.12 7.00 -2.59
C TYR A 159 2.58 8.27 -3.30
N GLY A 160 3.24 8.11 -4.44
CA GLY A 160 3.47 9.22 -5.33
C GLY A 160 4.01 8.85 -6.70
N GLU A 161 4.20 9.90 -7.48
CA GLU A 161 4.85 9.88 -8.79
C GLU A 161 5.71 11.13 -8.89
N ARG A 162 6.94 10.98 -9.39
CA ARG A 162 7.87 12.09 -9.60
C ARG A 162 8.11 12.38 -11.08
N SER A 163 7.98 13.65 -11.43
CA SER A 163 8.38 14.19 -12.73
C SER A 163 9.90 14.16 -13.00
N ASP A 164 10.71 14.02 -11.95
CA ASP A 164 12.17 14.08 -12.02
C ASP A 164 12.84 12.70 -12.17
N PHE A 165 12.05 11.63 -12.32
CA PHE A 165 12.54 10.26 -12.36
C PHE A 165 11.99 9.51 -13.57
N SER A 166 12.86 8.76 -14.25
CA SER A 166 12.45 7.83 -15.30
C SER A 166 12.45 6.42 -14.76
N TYR A 167 11.27 5.80 -14.76
CA TYR A 167 11.10 4.45 -14.26
C TYR A 167 11.64 3.43 -15.26
N PRO A 168 12.47 2.47 -14.82
CA PRO A 168 12.99 1.45 -15.71
C PRO A 168 11.83 0.59 -16.27
N SER A 169 11.99 0.07 -17.49
CA SER A 169 10.97 -0.79 -18.13
C SER A 169 10.92 -2.22 -17.59
N HIS A 170 11.96 -2.70 -16.90
CA HIS A 170 12.04 -4.06 -16.32
C HIS A 170 12.76 -4.17 -14.96
N PRO A 171 12.30 -3.49 -13.90
CA PRO A 171 12.88 -3.66 -12.59
C PRO A 171 12.16 -4.75 -11.78
N VAL A 172 12.96 -5.45 -10.99
CA VAL A 172 12.47 -6.07 -9.76
C VAL A 172 11.89 -4.93 -8.91
N VAL A 173 10.56 -4.88 -8.79
CA VAL A 173 9.80 -3.77 -8.20
C VAL A 173 9.74 -3.85 -6.68
N SER A 174 9.84 -5.07 -6.13
CA SER A 174 9.93 -5.30 -4.70
C SER A 174 10.63 -6.62 -4.41
N GLY A 175 11.16 -6.74 -3.20
CA GLY A 175 11.66 -8.00 -2.69
C GLY A 175 11.60 -8.04 -1.18
N ALA A 176 11.34 -9.20 -0.58
CA ALA A 176 11.28 -9.34 0.86
C ALA A 176 11.85 -10.69 1.31
N HIS A 177 12.50 -10.66 2.47
CA HIS A 177 12.90 -11.88 3.16
C HIS A 177 11.75 -12.38 4.03
N PHE A 178 11.56 -13.69 4.03
CA PHE A 178 10.59 -14.40 4.85
C PHE A 178 11.30 -15.49 5.63
N ASP A 179 10.88 -15.68 6.88
CA ASP A 179 11.35 -16.73 7.77
C ASP A 179 10.14 -17.52 8.25
N ASP A 180 10.13 -18.85 8.04
CA ASP A 180 9.07 -19.75 8.51
C ASP A 180 9.50 -20.64 9.71
N GLN A 181 10.42 -20.15 10.55
CA GLN A 181 11.05 -20.86 11.67
C GLN A 181 12.01 -21.98 11.26
N ASN A 182 11.94 -22.51 10.04
CA ASN A 182 12.82 -23.57 9.54
C ASN A 182 13.49 -23.25 8.20
N ASN A 183 13.01 -22.23 7.49
CA ASN A 183 13.50 -21.85 6.18
C ASN A 183 13.54 -20.33 6.06
N PHE A 184 14.58 -19.86 5.37
CA PHE A 184 14.72 -18.48 4.95
C PHE A 184 14.46 -18.41 3.45
N PHE A 185 13.45 -17.65 3.05
CA PHE A 185 13.10 -17.45 1.65
C PHE A 185 13.27 -15.98 1.28
N PHE A 186 13.64 -15.74 0.03
CA PHE A 186 13.63 -14.42 -0.55
C PHE A 186 12.62 -14.40 -1.69
N ILE A 187 11.60 -13.56 -1.57
CA ILE A 187 10.61 -13.35 -2.62
C ILE A 187 11.00 -12.09 -3.36
N LEU A 188 11.05 -12.19 -4.69
CA LEU A 188 11.18 -11.05 -5.58
C LEU A 188 9.92 -10.92 -6.41
N THR A 189 9.42 -9.69 -6.50
CA THR A 189 8.39 -9.32 -7.45
C THR A 189 9.08 -8.65 -8.62
N TYR A 190 8.93 -9.24 -9.80
CA TYR A 190 9.33 -8.62 -11.06
C TYR A 190 8.09 -8.48 -11.94
N PHE A 191 8.07 -7.42 -12.74
CA PHE A 191 6.99 -7.18 -13.69
C PHE A 191 7.60 -7.01 -15.07
N GLU A 192 7.16 -7.85 -16.00
CA GLU A 192 7.48 -7.72 -17.40
C GLU A 192 6.19 -7.28 -18.10
N HIS A 193 6.20 -6.08 -18.67
CA HIS A 193 5.11 -5.60 -19.52
C HIS A 193 5.16 -6.39 -20.84
N LEU A 194 4.84 -7.69 -20.82
CA LEU A 194 4.66 -8.44 -22.05
C LEU A 194 3.46 -7.81 -22.75
N SER A 195 3.71 -7.14 -23.88
CA SER A 195 2.65 -6.93 -24.86
C SER A 195 1.99 -8.28 -25.13
N PRO A 196 0.65 -8.36 -25.32
CA PRO A 196 -0.06 -9.60 -25.55
C PRO A 196 0.37 -10.20 -26.89
N THR A 197 1.55 -10.79 -26.90
CA THR A 197 2.04 -11.66 -27.94
C THR A 197 1.72 -13.03 -27.41
N ALA A 198 0.72 -13.66 -28.03
CA ALA A 198 0.29 -15.01 -27.72
C ALA A 198 1.52 -15.90 -27.47
N ILE A 199 1.58 -16.49 -26.28
CA ILE A 199 2.46 -17.61 -26.04
C ILE A 199 2.01 -18.70 -27.02
N PRO A 200 2.88 -19.17 -27.94
CA PRO A 200 2.53 -20.21 -28.91
C PRO A 200 2.19 -21.55 -28.26
#